data_AF-N1R5N7-F1
#
_entry.id   AF-N1R5N7-F1
#
_cell.length_a   1.000
_cell.length_b   1.000
_cell.length_c   1.000
_cell.angle_alpha   90.00
_cell.angle_beta   90.00
_cell.angle_gamma   90.00
#
_symmetry.space_group_name_H-M   'P 1'
#
loop_
_entity.id
_entity.type
_entity.pdbx_description
1 polymer ?
#
loop_
_entity_poly.entity_id
_entity_poly.type
_entity_poly.pdbx_seq_one_letter_code
_entity_poly.pdbx_strand_id
1 'polypeptide(L)' 'MSGKGSAEYALLDEARLREALKFANICGALTVTERGAIPALPTRQQVADALTNVVA' A
#
# COMPACT_ATOMS: atom_id res chain seq x y z
N MET A 1 -14.81 17.28 -19.04
CA MET A 1 -13.97 17.33 -17.82
C MET A 1 -14.91 17.39 -16.63
N SER A 2 -15.34 16.24 -16.12
CA SER A 2 -16.25 16.19 -14.98
C SER A 2 -15.43 16.12 -13.70
N GLY A 3 -15.52 17.16 -12.88
CA GLY A 3 -14.87 17.24 -11.58
C GLY A 3 -15.38 16.11 -10.69
N LYS A 4 -14.47 15.22 -10.27
CA LYS A 4 -14.76 14.20 -9.27
C LYS A 4 -14.78 14.86 -7.90
N GLY A 5 -15.98 15.20 -7.44
CA GLY A 5 -16.22 15.74 -6.11
C GLY A 5 -15.86 14.73 -5.02
N SER A 6 -15.54 15.26 -3.84
CA SER A 6 -15.05 14.60 -2.63
C SER A 6 -15.90 13.46 -2.05
N ALA A 7 -16.97 13.05 -2.72
CA ALA A 7 -17.93 12.02 -2.29
C ALA A 7 -17.69 10.62 -2.91
N GLU A 8 -16.84 10.47 -3.93
CA GLU A 8 -16.53 9.15 -4.54
C GLU A 8 -15.56 8.31 -3.68
N TYR A 9 -14.92 8.90 -2.67
CA TYR A 9 -14.11 8.16 -1.69
C TYR A 9 -14.94 7.32 -0.71
N ALA A 10 -16.26 7.46 -0.72
CA ALA A 10 -17.14 6.92 0.30
C ALA A 10 -17.41 5.40 0.22
N LEU A 11 -16.89 4.65 -0.76
CA LEU A 11 -17.25 3.23 -0.91
C LEU A 11 -16.08 2.31 -1.32
N LEU A 12 -14.88 2.52 -0.76
CA LEU A 12 -14.01 1.35 -0.58
C LEU A 12 -14.64 0.54 0.55
N ASP A 13 -15.07 -0.68 0.26
CA ASP A 13 -15.48 -1.60 1.32
C ASP A 13 -14.33 -1.73 2.36
N GLU A 14 -14.71 -1.87 3.63
CA GLU A 14 -13.73 -1.84 4.74
C GLU A 14 -12.63 -2.88 4.55
N ALA A 15 -12.98 -4.05 3.99
CA ALA A 15 -12.04 -5.12 3.70
C ALA A 15 -10.94 -4.66 2.72
N ARG A 16 -11.30 -4.08 1.59
CA ARG A 16 -10.35 -3.56 0.60
C ARG A 16 -9.57 -2.37 1.12
N LEU A 17 -10.21 -1.50 1.93
CA LEU A 17 -9.48 -0.41 2.58
C LEU A 17 -8.40 -0.97 3.52
N ARG A 18 -8.73 -1.99 4.31
CA ARG A 18 -7.80 -2.65 5.22
C ARG A 18 -6.66 -3.34 4.48
N GLU A 19 -6.94 -3.98 3.35
CA GLU A 19 -5.91 -4.57 2.48
C GLU A 19 -4.98 -3.50 1.88
N ALA A 20 -5.56 -2.40 1.38
CA ALA A 20 -4.78 -1.28 0.86
C ALA A 20 -3.87 -0.66 1.92
N LEU A 21 -4.37 -0.48 3.15
CA LEU A 21 -3.58 0.02 4.28
C LEU A 21 -2.45 -0.94 4.66
N LYS A 22 -2.71 -2.25 4.69
CA LYS A 22 -1.66 -3.26 4.95
C LYS A 22 -0.57 -3.21 3.89
N PHE A 23 -0.95 -3.17 2.61
CA PHE A 23 -0.01 -3.06 1.51
C PHE A 23 0.84 -1.78 1.63
N ALA A 24 0.21 -0.64 1.90
CA ALA A 24 0.89 0.65 2.05
C ALA A 24 1.88 0.64 3.23
N ASN A 25 1.50 0.07 4.38
CA ASN A 25 2.35 -0.02 5.56
C ASN A 25 3.60 -0.89 5.29
N ILE A 26 3.44 -2.04 4.62
CA ILE A 26 4.58 -2.90 4.28
C ILE A 26 5.47 -2.23 3.22
N CYS A 27 4.88 -1.58 2.22
CA CYS A 27 5.63 -0.81 1.23
C CYS A 27 6.49 0.27 1.91
N GLY A 28 5.91 1.03 2.86
CA GLY A 28 6.63 2.03 3.64
C GLY A 28 7.73 1.42 4.53
N ALA A 29 7.44 0.29 5.18
CA ALA A 29 8.41 -0.42 6.01
C ALA A 29 9.62 -0.94 5.21
N LEU A 30 9.40 -1.48 4.01
CA LEU A 30 10.49 -1.90 3.12
C LEU A 30 11.26 -0.70 2.56
N THR A 31 10.57 0.39 2.22
CA THR A 31 11.22 1.59 1.66
C THR A 31 12.24 2.22 2.61
N VAL A 32 12.09 2.04 3.94
CA VAL A 32 13.04 2.60 4.92
C VAL A 32 14.24 1.68 5.20
N THR A 33 14.31 0.48 4.61
CA THR A 33 15.45 -0.44 4.82
C THR A 33 16.64 -0.15 3.90
N GLU A 34 16.46 0.69 2.87
CA GLU A 34 17.49 1.05 1.91
C GLU A 34 17.61 2.57 1.71
N ARG A 35 18.74 3.03 1.17
CA ARG A 35 18.97 4.47 0.93
C ARG A 35 18.46 4.91 -0.43
N GLY A 36 17.75 6.04 -0.43
CA GLY A 36 17.29 6.73 -1.63
C GLY A 36 15.89 6.29 -2.06
N ALA A 37 15.07 7.23 -2.55
CA ALA A 37 13.65 6.97 -2.81
C ALA A 37 13.38 5.98 -3.96
N ILE A 38 14.10 6.12 -5.09
CA ILE A 38 13.92 5.24 -6.26
C ILE A 38 14.51 3.85 -6.00
N PRO A 39 15.75 3.70 -5.47
CA PRO A 39 16.31 2.38 -5.20
C PRO A 39 15.56 1.63 -4.09
N ALA A 40 15.10 2.34 -3.05
CA ALA A 40 14.41 1.72 -1.93
C ALA A 40 12.94 1.41 -2.21
N LEU A 41 12.37 1.87 -3.33
CA LEU A 41 10.98 1.57 -3.66
C LEU A 41 10.83 0.07 -3.94
N PRO A 42 10.06 -0.68 -3.14
CA PRO A 42 9.95 -2.11 -3.31
C PRO A 42 9.12 -2.44 -4.55
N THR A 43 9.44 -3.58 -5.18
CA THR A 43 8.57 -4.17 -6.19
C THR A 43 7.27 -4.66 -5.54
N ARG A 44 6.20 -4.75 -6.34
CA ARG A 44 4.93 -5.30 -5.88
C ARG A 44 5.07 -6.72 -5.31
N GLN A 45 5.98 -7.53 -5.87
CA GLN A 45 6.22 -8.89 -5.40
C GLN A 45 6.87 -8.91 -4.01
N GLN A 46 7.88 -8.07 -3.76
CA GLN A 46 8.50 -7.96 -2.44
C GLN A 46 7.48 -7.56 -1.36
N VAL A 47 6.56 -6.64 -1.68
CA VAL A 47 5.48 -6.26 -0.75
C VAL A 47 4.51 -7.43 -0.52
N ALA A 48 4.16 -8.20 -1.56
CA ALA A 48 3.27 -9.36 -1.45
C ALA A 48 3.90 -10.51 -0.64
N ASP A 49 5.19 -10.79 -0.85
CA ASP A 49 5.93 -11.82 -0.12
C ASP A 49 6.01 -11.45 1.38
N ALA A 50 6.32 -10.18 1.68
CA ALA A 50 6.36 -9.67 3.04
C ALA A 50 4.97 -9.67 3.71
N LEU A 51 3.89 -9.46 2.97
CA LEU A 51 2.52 -9.51 3.50
C LEU A 51 2.17 -10.90 4.05
N THR A 52 2.65 -11.96 3.42
CA THR A 52 2.41 -13.35 3.87
C THR A 52 3.05 -13.64 5.23
N ASN A 53 4.14 -12.95 5.58
CA ASN A 53 4.86 -13.15 6.84
C ASN A 53 4.26 -12.36 8.03
N VAL A 54 3.39 -11.39 7.77
CA VAL A 54 2.82 -10.48 8.79
C VAL A 54 1.43 -10.93 9.26
N VAL A 55 0.78 -11.85 8.55
CA VAL A 55 -0.53 -12.40 8.92
C VAL A 55 -0.33 -13.76 9.60
N ALA A 56 -0.06 -13.73 10.91
CA ALA A 56 -0.14 -14.86 11.83
C ALA A 56 -1.24 -14.60 12.86
#